data_AF-A0A5J5CCE3-F1
#
_entry.id   AF-A0A5J5CCE3-F1
#
_cell.length_a   1.000
_cell.length_b   1.000
_cell.length_c   1.000
_cell.angle_alpha   90.00
_cell.angle_beta   90.00
_cell.angle_gamma   90.00
#
_symmetry.space_group_name_H-M   'P 1'
#
loop_
_entity.id
_entity.type
_entity.pdbx_description
1 polymer ?
#
loop_
_entity_poly.entity_id
_entity_poly.type
_entity_poly.pdbx_seq_one_letter_code
_entity_poly.pdbx_strand_id
1 'polypeptide(L)'
;WIEILYKDPQAAVRTNGLISSYFTLGRGTRQGSALSPGLFCLALEPLATAIRENQRIRGVKINESTHKLLMYADDILWLASDPVRSVPALLGVIESFSKISGYRVNWSKSEALPLTSWSLLFLSLWGKVNVLKMNCIPRLNYLLQCLPIAIPQKYFKRFDQICKRFLWNGKRARIKLERLQVPINKGGMGLPKLALYHYAFCLRHIAQWTLPPERAPPWFEIERSILSPLTPINALSSFIPSELKSHPIISNLY
;
A
#
# COMPACT_ATOMS: atom_id res chain seq x y z
N TRP A 1 29.01 8.62 -14.94
CA TRP A 1 28.72 7.33 -14.29
C TRP A 1 27.62 6.54 -14.98
N ILE A 2 26.40 7.07 -15.18
CA ILE A 2 25.31 6.35 -15.87
C ILE A 2 25.70 5.98 -17.31
N GLU A 3 26.24 6.93 -18.07
CA GLU A 3 26.70 6.69 -19.44
C GLU A 3 27.77 5.59 -19.50
N ILE A 4 28.71 5.56 -18.56
CA ILE A 4 29.74 4.51 -18.48
C ILE A 4 29.12 3.12 -18.30
N LEU A 5 28.04 3.01 -17.52
CA LEU A 5 27.39 1.73 -17.19
C LEU A 5 26.39 1.25 -18.24
N TYR A 6 25.84 2.17 -19.04
CA TYR A 6 24.74 1.89 -19.97
C TYR A 6 25.06 2.25 -21.44
N LYS A 7 26.33 2.59 -21.75
CA LYS A 7 26.81 2.74 -23.12
C LYS A 7 27.01 1.36 -23.75
N ASP A 8 26.36 1.16 -24.91
CA ASP A 8 26.43 -0.05 -25.73
C ASP A 8 26.33 -1.38 -24.94
N PRO A 9 25.25 -1.57 -24.15
CA PRO A 9 25.12 -2.76 -23.33
C PRO A 9 25.08 -4.02 -24.20
N GLN A 10 25.78 -5.06 -23.78
CA GLN A 10 25.78 -6.37 -24.45
C GLN A 10 25.15 -7.43 -23.55
N ALA A 11 24.50 -8.42 -24.16
CA ALA A 11 23.94 -9.58 -23.49
C ALA A 11 24.29 -10.87 -24.23
N ALA A 12 24.28 -11.98 -23.50
CA ALA A 12 24.39 -13.33 -24.04
C ALA A 12 23.37 -14.23 -23.32
N VAL A 13 22.85 -15.23 -24.02
CA VAL A 13 21.90 -16.19 -23.46
C VAL A 13 22.70 -17.38 -22.93
N ARG A 14 22.44 -17.76 -21.67
CA ARG A 14 23.03 -18.95 -21.05
C ARG A 14 21.98 -20.05 -20.93
N THR A 15 22.23 -21.20 -21.54
CA THR A 15 21.35 -22.38 -21.49
C THR A 15 22.18 -23.62 -21.16
N ASN A 16 21.85 -24.33 -20.07
CA ASN A 16 22.54 -25.55 -19.64
C ASN A 16 24.07 -25.42 -19.56
N GLY A 17 24.57 -24.25 -19.15
CA GLY A 17 26.01 -23.98 -19.02
C GLY A 17 26.68 -23.46 -20.30
N LEU A 18 26.05 -23.58 -21.47
CA LEU A 18 26.52 -22.99 -22.72
C LEU A 18 26.11 -21.52 -22.81
N ILE A 19 27.00 -20.66 -23.31
CA ILE A 19 26.78 -19.22 -23.47
C ILE A 19 26.79 -18.90 -24.97
N SER A 20 25.78 -18.17 -25.45
CA SER A 20 25.72 -17.70 -26.84
C SER A 20 26.81 -16.66 -27.14
N SER A 21 26.98 -16.29 -28.40
CA SER A 21 27.68 -15.05 -28.73
C SER A 21 26.98 -13.84 -28.10
N TYR A 22 27.76 -12.81 -27.80
CA TYR A 22 27.23 -11.54 -27.31
C TYR A 22 26.50 -10.80 -28.43
N PHE A 23 25.39 -10.16 -28.09
CA PHE A 23 24.64 -9.26 -28.95
C PHE A 23 24.39 -7.94 -28.22
N THR A 24 24.29 -6.86 -28.99
CA THR A 24 24.04 -5.52 -28.45
C THR A 24 22.57 -5.34 -28.09
N LEU A 25 22.31 -4.72 -26.95
CA LEU A 25 20.98 -4.36 -26.49
C LEU A 25 20.69 -2.91 -26.90
N GLY A 26 19.73 -2.72 -27.79
CA GLY A 26 19.32 -1.39 -28.23
C GLY A 26 18.36 -0.68 -27.27
N ARG A 27 17.67 -1.42 -26.40
CA ARG A 27 16.65 -0.89 -25.46
C ARG A 27 16.61 -1.66 -24.16
N GLY A 28 16.26 -0.96 -23.08
CA GLY A 28 16.04 -1.55 -21.76
C GLY A 28 17.21 -1.34 -20.81
N THR A 29 17.00 -1.71 -19.55
CA THR A 29 18.01 -1.65 -18.49
C THR A 29 18.22 -3.05 -17.92
N ARG A 30 19.43 -3.32 -17.40
CA ARG A 30 19.76 -4.62 -16.82
C ARG A 30 18.88 -4.90 -15.60
N GLN A 31 18.17 -6.03 -15.59
CA GLN A 31 17.44 -6.50 -14.41
C GLN A 31 18.43 -6.85 -13.28
N GLY A 32 18.10 -6.45 -12.05
CA GLY A 32 18.97 -6.62 -10.88
C GLY A 32 20.08 -5.58 -10.73
N SER A 33 20.20 -4.60 -11.65
CA SER A 33 21.05 -3.43 -11.40
C SER A 33 20.36 -2.47 -10.43
N ALA A 34 21.14 -1.95 -9.46
CA ALA A 34 20.65 -1.00 -8.48
C ALA A 34 20.17 0.34 -9.09
N LEU A 35 20.68 0.71 -10.28
CA LEU A 35 20.31 1.97 -10.95
C LEU A 35 19.07 1.84 -11.85
N SER A 36 18.78 0.63 -12.33
CA SER A 36 17.68 0.39 -13.27
C SER A 36 16.30 0.86 -12.76
N PRO A 37 15.91 0.66 -11.49
CA PRO A 37 14.63 1.16 -10.98
C PRO A 37 14.52 2.69 -11.03
N GLY A 38 15.58 3.41 -10.66
CA GLY A 38 15.59 4.88 -10.69
C GLY A 38 15.48 5.43 -12.11
N LEU A 39 16.22 4.85 -13.06
CA LEU A 39 16.14 5.20 -14.47
C LEU A 39 14.75 4.95 -15.05
N PHE A 40 14.11 3.86 -14.64
CA PHE A 40 12.75 3.53 -15.05
C PHE A 40 11.74 4.57 -14.54
N CYS A 41 11.81 4.97 -13.27
CA CYS A 41 10.96 6.03 -12.72
C CYS A 41 11.14 7.36 -13.48
N LEU A 42 12.39 7.75 -13.78
CA LEU A 42 12.68 8.97 -14.54
C LEU A 42 12.11 8.92 -15.96
N ALA A 43 12.16 7.76 -16.61
CA ALA A 43 11.62 7.58 -17.95
C ALA A 43 10.07 7.69 -18.00
N LEU A 44 9.37 7.29 -16.94
CA LEU A 44 7.91 7.40 -16.82
C LEU A 44 7.43 8.77 -16.33
N GLU A 45 8.29 9.58 -15.71
CA GLU A 45 7.90 10.87 -15.13
C GLU A 45 7.23 11.84 -16.13
N PRO A 46 7.68 11.95 -17.41
CA PRO A 46 6.98 12.78 -18.40
C PRO A 46 5.53 12.36 -18.63
N LEU A 47 5.24 11.05 -18.64
CA LEU A 47 3.87 10.54 -18.74
C LEU A 47 3.06 10.95 -17.51
N ALA A 48 3.64 10.81 -16.32
CA ALA A 48 2.98 11.16 -15.07
C ALA A 48 2.63 12.65 -15.01
N THR A 49 3.55 13.51 -15.41
CA THR A 49 3.34 14.97 -15.49
C THR A 49 2.28 15.34 -16.52
N ALA A 50 2.33 14.77 -17.72
CA ALA A 50 1.32 14.99 -18.75
C ALA A 50 -0.10 14.62 -18.26
N ILE A 51 -0.24 13.53 -17.51
CA ILE A 51 -1.54 13.13 -16.93
C ILE A 51 -1.96 14.08 -15.80
N ARG A 52 -1.03 14.49 -14.92
CA ARG A 52 -1.32 15.37 -13.79
C ARG A 52 -1.77 16.76 -14.24
N GLU A 53 -1.12 17.33 -15.23
CA GLU A 53 -1.39 18.69 -15.74
C GLU A 53 -2.60 18.76 -16.68
N ASN A 54 -2.98 17.65 -17.32
CA ASN A 54 -4.11 17.64 -18.25
C ASN A 54 -5.45 17.87 -17.52
N GLN A 55 -6.08 19.01 -17.80
CA GLN A 55 -7.35 19.44 -17.21
C GLN A 55 -8.56 18.60 -17.67
N ARG A 56 -8.46 17.92 -18.83
CA ARG A 56 -9.51 17.02 -19.32
C ARG A 56 -9.54 15.71 -18.53
N ILE A 57 -8.42 15.34 -17.91
CA ILE A 57 -8.32 14.14 -17.06
C ILE A 57 -8.73 14.52 -15.64
N ARG A 58 -9.92 14.10 -15.22
CA ARG A 58 -10.47 14.40 -13.90
C ARG A 58 -10.18 13.28 -12.91
N GLY A 59 -9.38 13.60 -11.89
CA GLY A 59 -9.02 12.69 -10.80
C GLY A 59 -10.11 12.54 -9.74
N VAL A 60 -9.81 11.75 -8.71
CA VAL A 60 -10.62 11.66 -7.50
C VAL A 60 -10.14 12.70 -6.50
N LYS A 61 -11.06 13.54 -6.00
CA LYS A 61 -10.76 14.53 -4.96
C LYS A 61 -10.86 13.88 -3.59
N ILE A 62 -9.76 13.88 -2.85
CA ILE A 62 -9.69 13.41 -1.46
C ILE A 62 -9.21 14.58 -0.62
N ASN A 63 -10.08 15.10 0.24
CA ASN A 63 -9.84 16.35 0.99
C ASN A 63 -9.54 17.53 0.02
N GLU A 64 -8.39 18.17 0.17
CA GLU A 64 -7.94 19.29 -0.65
C GLU A 64 -7.12 18.86 -1.88
N SER A 65 -6.66 17.61 -1.94
CA SER A 65 -5.83 17.10 -3.03
C SER A 65 -6.64 16.32 -4.07
N THR A 66 -6.28 16.50 -5.35
CA THR A 66 -6.83 15.72 -6.46
C THR A 66 -5.83 14.66 -6.88
N HIS A 67 -6.23 13.40 -6.80
CA HIS A 67 -5.40 12.26 -7.16
C HIS A 67 -5.85 11.72 -8.52
N LYS A 68 -4.98 11.82 -9.52
CA LYS A 68 -5.23 11.31 -10.87
C LYS A 68 -4.49 10.00 -11.15
N LEU A 69 -3.31 9.83 -10.55
CA LEU A 69 -2.37 8.78 -10.90
C LEU A 69 -1.67 8.26 -9.64
N LEU A 70 -1.52 6.95 -9.54
CA LEU A 70 -0.70 6.25 -8.57
C LEU A 70 0.20 5.30 -9.37
N MET A 71 1.51 5.35 -9.16
CA MET A 71 2.47 4.53 -9.90
C MET A 71 3.28 3.70 -8.92
N TYR A 72 3.48 2.44 -9.24
CA TYR A 72 4.37 1.54 -8.53
C TYR A 72 5.10 0.66 -9.55
N ALA A 73 6.37 0.98 -9.81
CA ALA A 73 7.12 0.39 -10.92
C ALA A 73 6.30 0.44 -12.22
N ASP A 74 6.12 -0.68 -12.90
CA ASP A 74 5.36 -0.81 -14.15
C ASP A 74 3.84 -0.80 -13.97
N ASP A 75 3.34 -0.96 -12.74
CA ASP A 75 1.92 -0.89 -12.43
C ASP A 75 1.48 0.57 -12.28
N ILE A 76 0.60 1.00 -13.19
CA ILE A 76 0.01 2.34 -13.19
C ILE A 76 -1.47 2.22 -12.86
N LEU A 77 -1.86 2.76 -11.70
CA LEU A 77 -3.25 2.88 -11.30
C LEU A 77 -3.75 4.29 -11.57
N TRP A 78 -4.70 4.39 -12.49
CA TRP A 78 -5.39 5.62 -12.82
C TRP A 78 -6.69 5.78 -12.04
N LEU A 79 -6.96 6.99 -11.55
CA LEU A 79 -8.17 7.31 -10.80
C LEU A 79 -8.97 8.36 -11.57
N ALA A 80 -10.23 8.06 -11.86
CA ALA A 80 -11.11 8.91 -12.65
C ALA A 80 -12.44 9.17 -11.95
N SER A 81 -12.84 10.44 -11.85
CA SER A 81 -14.18 10.82 -11.38
C SER A 81 -15.20 10.94 -12.52
N ASP A 82 -14.74 11.18 -13.74
CA ASP A 82 -15.57 11.30 -14.95
C ASP A 82 -14.95 10.47 -16.08
N PRO A 83 -15.23 9.15 -16.14
CA PRO A 83 -14.62 8.25 -17.12
C PRO A 83 -14.96 8.65 -18.56
N VAL A 84 -16.17 9.14 -18.82
CA VAL A 84 -16.66 9.48 -20.16
C VAL A 84 -15.77 10.55 -20.81
N ARG A 85 -15.39 11.58 -20.05
CA ARG A 85 -14.50 12.63 -20.55
C ARG A 85 -13.02 12.30 -20.40
N SER A 86 -12.66 11.59 -19.33
CA SER A 86 -11.26 11.41 -18.95
C SER A 86 -10.57 10.25 -19.67
N VAL A 87 -11.29 9.18 -20.02
CA VAL A 87 -10.72 8.02 -20.74
C VAL A 87 -10.18 8.42 -22.12
N PRO A 88 -10.93 9.13 -22.99
CA PRO A 88 -10.40 9.51 -24.30
C PRO A 88 -9.18 10.43 -24.21
N ALA A 89 -9.18 11.35 -23.25
CA ALA A 89 -8.05 12.24 -23.01
C ALA A 89 -6.80 11.49 -22.54
N LEU A 90 -6.97 10.50 -21.66
CA LEU A 90 -5.88 9.64 -21.19
C LEU A 90 -5.30 8.80 -22.33
N LEU A 91 -6.15 8.17 -23.15
CA LEU A 91 -5.72 7.36 -24.28
C LEU A 91 -4.86 8.18 -25.26
N GLY A 92 -5.26 9.44 -25.53
CA GLY A 92 -4.46 10.35 -26.35
C GLY A 92 -3.06 10.63 -25.77
N VAL A 93 -2.97 10.88 -24.45
CA VAL A 93 -1.67 11.08 -23.78
C VAL A 93 -0.81 9.82 -23.84
N ILE A 94 -1.40 8.64 -23.59
CA ILE A 94 -0.69 7.36 -23.68
C ILE A 94 -0.19 7.11 -25.10
N GLU A 95 -1.00 7.40 -26.12
CA GLU A 95 -0.61 7.22 -27.53
C GLU A 95 0.56 8.13 -27.91
N SER A 96 0.50 9.42 -27.54
CA SER A 96 1.60 10.36 -27.74
C SER A 96 2.88 9.90 -27.03
N PHE A 97 2.77 9.47 -25.78
CA PHE A 97 3.91 8.97 -25.02
C PHE A 97 4.48 7.67 -25.61
N SER A 98 3.62 6.76 -26.05
CA SER A 98 3.99 5.49 -26.69
C SER A 98 4.80 5.73 -27.98
N LYS A 99 4.41 6.71 -28.80
CA LYS A 99 5.15 7.12 -30.01
C LYS A 99 6.55 7.64 -29.71
N ILE A 100 6.73 8.43 -28.65
CA ILE A 100 8.00 9.07 -28.30
C ILE A 100 8.94 8.08 -27.59
N SER A 101 8.41 7.35 -26.62
CA SER A 101 9.20 6.53 -25.69
C SER A 101 9.35 5.06 -26.14
N GLY A 102 8.48 4.58 -27.03
CA GLY A 102 8.39 3.18 -27.41
C GLY A 102 7.70 2.27 -26.38
N TYR A 103 7.21 2.81 -25.26
CA TYR A 103 6.44 2.03 -24.28
C TYR A 103 5.10 1.57 -24.87
N ARG A 104 4.65 0.37 -24.47
CA ARG A 104 3.38 -0.21 -24.87
C ARG A 104 2.58 -0.65 -23.66
N VAL A 105 1.30 -0.30 -23.64
CA VAL A 105 0.36 -0.79 -22.61
C VAL A 105 0.02 -2.24 -22.89
N ASN A 106 0.05 -3.07 -21.85
CA ASN A 106 -0.45 -4.43 -21.94
C ASN A 106 -1.95 -4.47 -21.68
N TRP A 107 -2.75 -4.28 -22.73
CA TRP A 107 -4.22 -4.26 -22.62
C TRP A 107 -4.82 -5.54 -22.07
N SER A 108 -4.17 -6.69 -22.25
CA SER A 108 -4.66 -7.98 -21.71
C SER A 108 -4.58 -8.06 -20.18
N LYS A 109 -3.73 -7.23 -19.56
CA LYS A 109 -3.58 -7.13 -18.10
C LYS A 109 -4.20 -5.86 -17.51
N SER A 110 -4.77 -5.00 -18.34
CA SER A 110 -5.36 -3.73 -17.91
C SER A 110 -6.85 -3.90 -17.65
N GLU A 111 -7.30 -3.51 -16.46
CA GLU A 111 -8.71 -3.60 -16.06
C GLU A 111 -9.25 -2.24 -15.62
N ALA A 112 -10.53 -1.98 -15.91
CA ALA A 112 -11.26 -0.83 -15.43
C ALA A 112 -12.29 -1.27 -14.39
N LEU A 113 -12.12 -0.81 -13.14
CA LEU A 113 -12.96 -1.22 -12.03
C LEU A 113 -13.75 -0.01 -11.48
N PRO A 114 -15.10 -0.07 -11.46
CA PRO A 114 -15.89 0.96 -10.80
C PRO A 114 -15.69 0.86 -9.27
N LEU A 115 -15.27 1.97 -8.65
CA LEU A 115 -15.08 2.04 -7.19
C LEU A 115 -16.41 1.96 -6.40
N THR A 116 -17.55 2.11 -7.08
CA THR A 116 -18.90 2.03 -6.50
C THR A 116 -19.55 0.70 -6.87
N SER A 117 -19.48 -0.36 -6.03
CA SER A 117 -20.34 -1.56 -6.20
C SER A 117 -20.37 -2.59 -5.05
N TRP A 118 -20.19 -2.23 -3.79
CA TRP A 118 -20.56 -3.17 -2.68
C TRP A 118 -21.96 -2.91 -2.13
N SER A 119 -22.44 -1.67 -2.18
CA SER A 119 -23.77 -1.29 -1.70
C SER A 119 -24.92 -1.69 -2.64
N LEU A 120 -24.61 -2.03 -3.89
CA LEU A 120 -25.57 -2.46 -4.91
C LEU A 120 -25.88 -3.96 -4.85
N LEU A 121 -25.03 -4.74 -4.19
CA LEU A 121 -25.28 -6.15 -3.97
C LEU A 121 -26.34 -6.30 -2.86
N PHE A 122 -27.45 -6.99 -3.16
CA PHE A 122 -28.49 -7.33 -2.20
C PHE A 122 -27.99 -8.41 -1.22
N LEU A 123 -27.02 -8.07 -0.40
CA LEU A 123 -26.42 -8.98 0.57
C LEU A 123 -27.20 -8.97 1.88
N SER A 124 -27.36 -10.15 2.46
CA SER A 124 -27.81 -10.30 3.85
C SER A 124 -26.82 -9.62 4.80
N LEU A 125 -27.26 -9.31 6.03
CA LEU A 125 -26.37 -8.73 7.06
C LEU A 125 -25.12 -9.61 7.28
N TRP A 126 -25.32 -10.93 7.28
CA TRP A 126 -24.23 -11.91 7.41
C TRP A 126 -23.28 -11.88 6.21
N GLY A 127 -23.82 -11.83 4.99
CA GLY A 127 -23.03 -11.69 3.76
C GLY A 127 -22.16 -10.42 3.78
N LYS A 128 -22.71 -9.28 4.24
CA LYS A 128 -21.96 -8.03 4.38
C LYS A 128 -20.84 -8.12 5.41
N VAL A 129 -21.09 -8.76 6.56
CA VAL A 129 -20.04 -9.00 7.57
C VAL A 129 -18.90 -9.84 6.98
N ASN A 130 -19.22 -10.89 6.23
CA ASN A 130 -18.22 -11.73 5.58
C ASN A 130 -17.46 -11.00 4.46
N VAL A 131 -18.12 -10.15 3.68
CA VAL A 131 -17.44 -9.28 2.70
C VAL A 131 -16.40 -8.40 3.39
N LEU A 132 -16.75 -7.76 4.51
CA LEU A 132 -15.80 -6.95 5.28
C LEU A 132 -14.61 -7.79 5.78
N LYS A 133 -14.87 -8.98 6.32
CA LYS A 133 -13.83 -9.89 6.82
C LYS A 133 -12.89 -10.37 5.72
N MET A 134 -13.43 -10.76 4.57
CA MET A 134 -12.67 -11.44 3.53
C MET A 134 -12.02 -10.48 2.53
N ASN A 135 -12.58 -9.29 2.32
CA ASN A 135 -12.07 -8.34 1.33
C ASN A 135 -11.44 -7.09 1.95
N CYS A 136 -12.04 -6.52 3.00
CA CYS A 136 -11.55 -5.25 3.57
C CYS A 136 -10.42 -5.45 4.58
N ILE A 137 -10.57 -6.40 5.50
CA ILE A 137 -9.58 -6.61 6.58
C ILE A 137 -8.20 -7.06 6.07
N PRO A 138 -8.06 -8.01 5.13
CA PRO A 138 -6.73 -8.43 4.69
C PRO A 138 -5.90 -7.27 4.12
N ARG A 139 -6.56 -6.36 3.39
CA ARG A 139 -5.92 -5.16 2.82
C ARG A 139 -5.48 -4.17 3.90
N LEU A 140 -6.27 -4.03 4.96
CA LEU A 140 -5.93 -3.15 6.08
C LEU A 140 -4.88 -3.77 7.01
N ASN A 141 -4.91 -5.09 7.22
CA ASN A 141 -3.95 -5.78 8.07
C ASN A 141 -2.51 -5.56 7.62
N TYR A 142 -2.27 -5.61 6.31
CA TYR A 142 -0.95 -5.29 5.75
C TYR A 142 -0.48 -3.89 6.16
N LEU A 143 -1.33 -2.88 5.97
CA LEU A 143 -1.00 -1.50 6.33
C LEU A 143 -0.76 -1.34 7.84
N LEU A 144 -1.60 -1.96 8.68
CA LEU A 144 -1.45 -1.93 10.13
C LEU A 144 -0.18 -2.63 10.63
N GLN A 145 0.29 -3.65 9.91
CA GLN A 145 1.48 -4.40 10.28
C GLN A 145 2.76 -3.68 9.86
N CYS A 146 2.75 -3.01 8.70
CA CYS A 146 3.92 -2.40 8.07
C CYS A 146 4.19 -0.95 8.51
N LEU A 147 3.18 -0.22 8.99
CA LEU A 147 3.35 1.18 9.41
C LEU A 147 3.59 1.25 10.92
N PRO A 148 4.81 1.58 11.39
CA PRO A 148 5.07 1.82 12.81
C PRO A 148 4.59 3.23 13.22
N ILE A 149 3.35 3.57 12.86
CA ILE A 149 2.76 4.88 13.10
C ILE A 149 1.63 4.70 14.11
N ALA A 150 1.64 5.48 15.18
CA ALA A 150 0.51 5.55 16.09
C ALA A 150 -0.73 6.08 15.36
N ILE A 151 -1.70 5.21 15.09
CA ILE A 151 -2.91 5.60 14.37
C ILE A 151 -3.88 6.31 15.34
N PRO A 152 -4.25 7.58 15.08
CA PRO A 152 -5.18 8.29 15.94
C PRO A 152 -6.56 7.62 16.01
N GLN A 153 -7.18 7.62 17.20
CA GLN A 153 -8.48 6.97 17.44
C GLN A 153 -9.61 7.41 16.51
N LYS A 154 -9.54 8.64 15.98
CA LYS A 154 -10.50 9.17 15.00
C LYS A 154 -10.60 8.29 13.74
N TYR A 155 -9.51 7.64 13.30
CA TYR A 155 -9.52 6.79 12.11
C TYR A 155 -10.22 5.45 12.37
N PHE A 156 -10.01 4.84 13.53
CA PHE A 156 -10.76 3.64 13.92
C PHE A 156 -12.27 3.94 14.04
N LYS A 157 -12.63 5.08 14.64
CA LYS A 157 -14.04 5.53 14.69
C LYS A 157 -14.62 5.77 13.30
N ARG A 158 -13.86 6.37 12.39
CA ARG A 158 -14.27 6.59 10.99
C ARG A 158 -14.49 5.26 10.26
N PHE A 159 -13.60 4.28 10.47
CA PHE A 159 -13.78 2.93 9.92
C PHE A 159 -15.08 2.27 10.43
N ASP A 160 -15.32 2.31 11.73
CA ASP A 160 -16.55 1.78 12.35
C ASP A 160 -17.81 2.46 11.78
N GLN A 161 -17.76 3.77 11.53
CA GLN A 161 -18.86 4.51 10.87
C GLN A 161 -19.10 4.03 9.43
N ILE A 162 -18.04 3.80 8.66
CA ILE A 162 -18.15 3.28 7.28
C ILE A 162 -18.74 1.87 7.29
N CYS A 163 -18.26 0.98 8.16
CA CYS A 163 -18.82 -0.36 8.34
C CYS A 163 -20.30 -0.29 8.72
N LYS A 164 -20.67 0.58 9.67
CA LYS A 164 -22.08 0.78 10.06
C LYS A 164 -22.93 1.24 8.89
N ARG A 165 -22.46 2.21 8.09
CA ARG A 165 -23.18 2.70 6.90
C ARG A 165 -23.37 1.59 5.87
N PHE A 166 -22.36 0.77 5.64
CA PHE A 166 -22.40 -0.37 4.71
C PHE A 166 -23.37 -1.47 5.17
N LEU A 167 -23.26 -1.92 6.42
CA LEU A 167 -24.09 -2.98 6.98
C LEU A 167 -25.59 -2.63 6.88
N TRP A 168 -25.94 -1.38 7.16
CA TRP A 168 -27.33 -0.92 7.21
C TRP A 168 -27.81 -0.18 5.96
N ASN A 169 -27.03 -0.14 4.87
CA ASN A 169 -27.37 0.60 3.64
C ASN A 169 -27.75 2.07 3.92
N GLY A 170 -27.03 2.73 4.81
CA GLY A 170 -27.32 4.10 5.24
C GLY A 170 -28.54 4.26 6.15
N LYS A 171 -29.31 3.19 6.42
CA LYS A 171 -30.43 3.21 7.36
C LYS A 171 -29.93 3.20 8.82
N ARG A 172 -30.84 3.53 9.75
CA ARG A 172 -30.55 3.45 11.19
C ARG A 172 -30.20 2.01 11.59
N ALA A 173 -29.10 1.86 12.32
CA ALA A 173 -28.64 0.57 12.82
C ALA A 173 -29.66 -0.04 13.79
N ARG A 174 -30.08 -1.29 13.52
CA ARG A 174 -31.00 -2.03 14.41
C ARG A 174 -30.27 -2.73 15.56
N ILE A 175 -29.00 -3.10 15.34
CA ILE A 175 -28.15 -3.77 16.33
C ILE A 175 -26.94 -2.88 16.61
N LYS A 176 -26.54 -2.75 17.88
CA LYS A 176 -25.33 -2.04 18.29
C LYS A 176 -24.10 -2.68 17.64
N LEU A 177 -23.18 -1.85 17.14
CA LEU A 177 -21.98 -2.32 16.44
C LEU A 177 -21.12 -3.24 17.32
N GLU A 178 -20.97 -2.88 18.60
CA GLU A 178 -20.26 -3.67 19.61
C GLU A 178 -20.78 -5.11 19.71
N ARG A 179 -22.10 -5.30 19.66
CA ARG A 179 -22.73 -6.63 19.67
C ARG A 179 -22.40 -7.42 18.41
N LEU A 180 -22.28 -6.77 17.26
CA LEU A 180 -21.88 -7.43 16.00
C LEU A 180 -20.39 -7.83 16.02
N GLN A 181 -19.54 -7.07 16.72
CA GLN A 181 -18.10 -7.32 16.85
C GLN A 181 -17.76 -8.47 17.80
N VAL A 182 -18.69 -8.85 18.68
CA VAL A 182 -18.53 -10.03 19.54
C VAL A 182 -18.33 -11.29 18.69
N PRO A 183 -17.44 -12.22 19.09
CA PRO A 183 -17.27 -13.51 18.43
C PRO A 183 -18.56 -14.33 18.27
N ILE A 184 -18.61 -15.20 17.26
CA ILE A 184 -19.79 -16.00 16.92
C ILE A 184 -20.21 -16.91 18.09
N ASN A 185 -19.24 -17.51 18.78
CA ASN A 185 -19.48 -18.35 19.96
C ASN A 185 -20.09 -17.59 21.16
N LYS A 186 -20.03 -16.26 21.17
CA LYS A 186 -20.61 -15.40 22.20
C LYS A 186 -21.87 -14.66 21.71
N GLY A 187 -22.49 -15.15 20.63
CA GLY A 187 -23.74 -14.60 20.08
C GLY A 187 -23.57 -13.32 19.26
N GLY A 188 -22.35 -12.97 18.86
CA GLY A 188 -22.11 -11.90 17.89
C GLY A 188 -21.92 -12.42 16.47
N MET A 189 -21.45 -11.56 15.56
CA MET A 189 -21.18 -11.94 14.16
C MET A 189 -19.67 -11.98 13.85
N GLY A 190 -18.82 -11.72 14.85
CA GLY A 190 -17.38 -11.60 14.71
C GLY A 190 -16.98 -10.45 13.79
N LEU A 191 -17.77 -9.37 13.70
CA LEU A 191 -17.42 -8.22 12.88
C LEU A 191 -16.02 -7.70 13.31
N PRO A 192 -15.10 -7.46 12.38
CA PRO A 192 -13.76 -7.00 12.73
C PRO A 192 -13.76 -5.66 13.47
N LYS A 193 -12.95 -5.58 14.52
CA LYS A 193 -12.68 -4.34 15.26
C LYS A 193 -11.24 -3.91 14.99
N LEU A 194 -11.05 -2.98 14.05
CA LEU A 194 -9.74 -2.64 13.49
C LEU A 194 -8.71 -2.21 14.55
N ALA A 195 -9.15 -1.52 15.61
CA ALA A 195 -8.28 -1.14 16.72
C ALA A 195 -7.64 -2.35 17.43
N LEU A 196 -8.39 -3.44 17.62
CA LEU A 196 -7.84 -4.65 18.26
C LEU A 196 -6.80 -5.34 17.38
N TYR A 197 -7.00 -5.32 16.05
CA TYR A 197 -6.01 -5.85 15.11
C TYR A 197 -4.72 -5.04 15.17
N HIS A 198 -4.82 -3.71 15.13
CA HIS A 198 -3.67 -2.81 15.28
C HIS A 198 -2.91 -3.09 16.58
N TYR A 199 -3.60 -3.12 17.72
CA TYR A 199 -2.96 -3.42 19.00
C TYR A 199 -2.33 -4.81 19.04
N ALA A 200 -2.99 -5.83 18.49
CA ALA A 200 -2.41 -7.16 18.39
C ALA A 200 -1.13 -7.18 17.54
N PHE A 201 -1.07 -6.43 16.44
CA PHE A 201 0.13 -6.31 15.63
C PHE A 201 1.26 -5.57 16.34
N CYS A 202 0.97 -4.47 17.04
CA CYS A 202 1.96 -3.77 17.87
C CYS A 202 2.49 -4.68 18.98
N LEU A 203 1.60 -5.39 19.69
CA LEU A 203 1.97 -6.33 20.75
C LEU A 203 2.80 -7.50 20.21
N ARG A 204 2.51 -7.99 19.01
CA ARG A 204 3.30 -9.04 18.36
C ARG A 204 4.73 -8.58 18.11
N HIS A 205 4.92 -7.35 17.62
CA HIS A 205 6.26 -6.77 17.42
C HIS A 205 7.00 -6.65 18.75
N ILE A 206 6.34 -6.18 19.82
CA ILE A 206 6.93 -6.14 21.18
C ILE A 206 7.27 -7.54 21.69
N ALA A 207 6.39 -8.52 21.49
CA ALA A 207 6.62 -9.91 21.92
C ALA A 207 7.81 -10.56 21.18
N GLN A 208 8.16 -10.12 19.98
CA GLN A 208 9.35 -10.61 19.30
C GLN A 208 10.64 -10.21 20.04
N TRP A 209 10.63 -9.12 20.80
CA TRP A 209 11.77 -8.68 21.61
C TRP A 209 11.98 -9.51 22.88
N THR A 210 10.98 -10.31 23.29
CA THR A 210 11.10 -11.21 24.45
C THR A 210 11.44 -12.65 24.04
N LEU A 211 11.55 -12.93 22.73
CA LEU A 211 11.93 -14.25 22.26
C LEU A 211 13.41 -14.54 22.54
N PRO A 212 13.77 -15.80 22.82
CA PRO A 212 15.17 -16.20 22.90
C PRO A 212 15.87 -15.94 21.55
N PRO A 213 17.19 -15.68 21.54
CA PRO A 213 17.94 -15.29 20.34
C PRO A 213 17.81 -16.31 19.20
N GLU A 214 17.65 -17.60 19.51
CA GLU A 214 17.42 -18.67 18.52
C GLU A 214 16.12 -18.53 17.72
N ARG A 215 15.13 -17.81 18.26
CA ARG A 215 13.82 -17.57 17.63
C ARG A 215 13.60 -16.10 17.27
N ALA A 216 14.61 -15.26 17.46
CA ALA A 216 14.52 -13.86 17.14
C ALA A 216 14.49 -13.65 15.62
N PRO A 217 13.77 -12.63 15.12
CA PRO A 217 13.80 -12.28 13.71
C PRO A 217 15.22 -11.92 13.23
N PRO A 218 15.57 -12.16 11.95
CA PRO A 218 16.91 -11.87 11.42
C PRO A 218 17.37 -10.40 11.56
N TRP A 219 16.42 -9.47 11.61
CA TRP A 219 16.69 -8.03 11.75
C TRP A 219 16.74 -7.56 13.22
N PHE A 220 16.52 -8.45 14.19
CA PHE A 220 16.48 -8.10 15.61
C PHE A 220 17.79 -7.46 16.09
N GLU A 221 18.93 -8.00 15.68
CA GLU A 221 20.24 -7.45 16.06
C GLU A 221 20.48 -6.04 15.50
N ILE A 222 20.00 -5.78 14.27
CA ILE A 222 20.07 -4.44 13.66
C ILE A 222 19.22 -3.47 14.48
N GLU A 223 17.98 -3.84 14.78
CA GLU A 223 17.06 -3.00 15.56
C GLU A 223 17.58 -2.74 16.98
N ARG A 224 18.11 -3.78 17.65
CA ARG A 224 18.74 -3.70 18.97
C ARG A 224 19.96 -2.78 18.97
N SER A 225 20.79 -2.85 17.94
CA SER A 225 21.96 -1.98 17.81
C SER A 225 21.60 -0.51 17.66
N ILE A 226 20.52 -0.21 16.92
CA ILE A 226 20.03 1.15 16.68
C ILE A 226 19.39 1.74 17.93
N LEU A 227 18.64 0.93 18.67
CA LEU A 227 17.89 1.40 19.83
C LEU A 227 18.70 1.39 21.12
N SER A 228 19.88 0.75 21.16
CA SER A 228 20.77 0.72 22.33
C SER A 228 21.05 2.13 22.88
N PRO A 229 20.89 2.37 24.21
CA PRO A 229 20.68 1.40 25.29
C PRO A 229 19.20 1.07 25.59
N LEU A 230 18.27 1.51 24.76
CA LEU A 230 16.83 1.44 25.00
C LEU A 230 16.20 0.26 24.31
N THR A 231 15.47 -0.54 25.06
CA THR A 231 14.60 -1.55 24.46
C THR A 231 13.17 -0.99 24.41
N PRO A 232 12.35 -1.39 23.43
CA PRO A 232 10.92 -1.07 23.43
C PRO A 232 10.19 -1.49 24.73
N ILE A 233 10.73 -2.47 25.45
CA ILE A 233 10.23 -2.91 26.75
C ILE A 233 10.43 -1.83 27.82
N ASN A 234 11.55 -1.10 27.79
CA ASN A 234 11.80 0.00 28.72
C ASN A 234 10.79 1.15 28.54
N ALA A 235 10.31 1.38 27.31
CA ALA A 235 9.28 2.38 27.03
C ALA A 235 7.88 2.01 27.57
N LEU A 236 7.62 0.73 27.85
CA LEU A 236 6.41 0.25 28.51
C LEU A 236 6.49 0.36 30.04
N SER A 237 7.70 0.45 30.59
CA SER A 237 7.91 0.77 31.99
C SER A 237 7.66 2.26 32.22
N SER A 238 7.03 2.63 33.32
CA SER A 238 6.64 4.01 33.67
C SER A 238 7.81 5.00 33.83
N PHE A 239 9.05 4.57 33.62
CA PHE A 239 10.26 5.37 33.69
C PHE A 239 10.88 5.56 32.30
N ILE A 240 10.41 6.57 31.56
CA ILE A 240 11.16 7.11 30.43
C ILE A 240 12.04 8.25 30.97
N PRO A 241 13.38 8.12 30.96
CA PRO A 241 14.29 9.17 31.42
C PRO A 241 14.04 10.50 30.70
N SER A 242 14.28 11.61 31.39
CA SER A 242 14.00 12.97 30.89
C SER A 242 14.77 13.30 29.60
N GLU A 243 16.01 12.80 29.47
CA GLU A 243 16.87 13.01 28.29
C GLU A 243 16.31 12.33 27.01
N LEU A 244 15.35 11.42 27.18
CA LEU A 244 14.85 10.55 26.13
C LEU A 244 13.54 10.98 25.51
N LYS A 245 12.84 11.94 26.13
CA LYS A 245 11.68 12.61 25.52
C LYS A 245 12.06 13.46 24.30
N SER A 246 13.31 13.89 24.20
CA SER A 246 13.86 14.60 23.03
C SER A 246 14.32 13.70 21.89
N HIS A 247 14.29 12.37 22.05
CA HIS A 247 14.72 11.46 21.00
C HIS A 247 13.69 11.49 19.84
N PRO A 248 14.12 11.68 18.57
CA PRO A 248 13.22 11.96 17.44
C PRO A 248 12.21 10.85 17.13
N ILE A 249 12.47 9.63 17.58
CA ILE A 249 11.55 8.48 17.45
C ILE A 249 10.49 8.47 18.57
N ILE A 250 10.88 8.87 19.80
CA ILE A 250 10.01 8.82 20.99
C ILE A 250 9.13 10.08 21.07
N SER A 251 9.62 11.23 20.62
CA SER A 251 8.86 12.48 20.59
C SER A 251 7.59 12.40 19.73
N ASN A 252 7.52 11.46 18.79
CA ASN A 252 6.37 11.24 17.92
C ASN A 252 5.36 10.21 18.47
N LEU A 253 5.64 9.57 19.61
CA LEU A 253 4.78 8.58 20.26
C LEU A 253 3.84 9.19 21.31
N TYR A 254 4.08 10.44 21.73
CA TYR A 254 3.28 11.19 22.71
C TYR A 254 2.55 12.36 22.07
#